data_AF-A0A7V9RFX2-F1
#
_entry.id   AF-A0A7V9RFX2-F1
#
_cell.length_a   1.000
_cell.length_b   1.000
_cell.length_c   1.000
_cell.angle_alpha   90.00
_cell.angle_beta   90.00
_cell.angle_gamma   90.00
#
_symmetry.space_group_name_H-M   'P 1'
#
loop_
_entity.id
_entity.type
_entity.pdbx_description
1 polymer ?
#
loop_
_entity_poly.entity_id
_entity_poly.type
_entity_poly.pdbx_seq_one_letter_code
_entity_poly.pdbx_strand_id
1 'polypeptide(L)' 'MRKLSLLAIVIALASAACGRRAVRAAEKQFLADQIMIFDDDPHEASANEHVRTNREGAAGGKGAGGGGCGCN' A
#
# COMPACT_ATOMS: atom_id res chain seq x y z
N MET A 1 -41.74 8.60 -4.40
CA MET A 1 -41.03 9.75 -5.02
C MET A 1 -39.67 9.99 -4.36
N ARG A 2 -39.55 10.62 -3.18
CA ARG A 2 -38.25 10.92 -2.51
C ARG A 2 -37.32 9.72 -2.29
N LYS A 3 -37.84 8.57 -1.87
CA LYS A 3 -37.04 7.34 -1.66
C LYS A 3 -36.46 6.77 -2.97
N LEU A 4 -37.20 6.92 -4.07
CA LEU A 4 -36.79 6.47 -5.41
C LEU A 4 -35.67 7.36 -5.95
N SER A 5 -35.77 8.68 -5.73
CA SER A 5 -34.73 9.64 -6.08
C SER A 5 -33.43 9.40 -5.29
N LEU A 6 -33.52 9.09 -4.00
CA LEU A 6 -32.35 8.77 -3.18
C LEU A 6 -31.66 7.48 -3.66
N LEU A 7 -32.44 6.44 -4.00
CA LEU A 7 -31.91 5.18 -4.52
C LEU A 7 -31.17 5.39 -5.85
N ALA A 8 -31.73 6.22 -6.74
CA ALA A 8 -31.10 6.54 -8.02
C ALA A 8 -29.74 7.26 -7.85
N ILE A 9 -29.64 8.17 -6.88
CA ILE A 9 -28.39 8.89 -6.57
C ILE A 9 -27.31 7.93 -6.07
N VAL A 10 -27.66 7.00 -5.18
CA VAL A 10 -26.72 6.00 -4.65
C VAL A 10 -26.20 5.08 -5.75
N ILE A 11 -27.08 4.64 -6.66
CA ILE A 11 -26.68 3.80 -7.80
C ILE A 11 -25.76 4.56 -8.75
N ALA A 12 -26.06 5.83 -9.04
CA ALA A 12 -25.21 6.67 -9.88
C ALA A 12 -23.80 6.86 -9.29
N LEU A 13 -23.70 7.13 -7.98
CA LEU A 13 -22.42 7.27 -7.28
C LEU A 13 -21.61 5.96 -7.25
N ALA A 14 -22.26 4.82 -7.03
CA ALA A 14 -21.60 3.52 -7.04
C ALA A 14 -21.01 3.16 -8.42
N SER A 15 -21.66 3.60 -9.50
CA SER A 15 -21.20 3.34 -10.88
C SER A 15 -19.95 4.14 -11.28
N ALA A 16 -19.69 5.27 -10.62
CA ALA A 16 -18.52 6.12 -10.87
C ALA A 16 -17.23 5.59 -10.23
N ALA A 17 -17.33 4.68 -9.25
CA ALA A 17 -16.18 4.11 -8.54
C ALA A 17 -15.46 2.98 -9.30
N CYS A 18 -16.06 2.47 -10.39
CA CYS A 18 -15.44 1.44 -11.19
C CYS A 18 -14.35 2.06 -12.08
N GLY A 19 -13.11 2.07 -11.56
CA GLY A 19 -11.93 2.64 -12.20
C GLY A 19 -11.63 2.04 -13.57
N ARG A 20 -12.23 2.59 -14.63
CA ARG A 20 -12.01 2.18 -16.03
C ARG A 20 -10.66 2.61 -16.60
N ARG A 21 -9.84 3.31 -15.83
CA ARG A 21 -8.52 3.83 -16.24
C ARG A 21 -7.44 3.26 -15.33
N ALA A 22 -7.19 1.96 -15.46
CA ALA A 22 -6.00 1.37 -14.89
C ALA A 22 -4.77 1.87 -15.68
N VAL A 23 -3.76 2.35 -14.96
CA VAL A 23 -2.45 2.70 -15.51
C VAL A 23 -1.84 1.43 -16.12
N ARG A 24 -1.25 1.52 -17.32
CA ARG A 24 -0.65 0.35 -17.99
C ARG A 24 0.50 -0.17 -17.15
N ALA A 25 0.77 -1.48 -17.18
CA ALA A 25 1.87 -2.06 -16.39
C ALA A 25 3.21 -1.34 -16.60
N ALA A 26 3.52 -0.98 -17.84
CA ALA A 26 4.73 -0.24 -18.21
C ALA A 26 4.75 1.23 -17.74
N GLU A 27 3.60 1.82 -17.39
CA GLU A 27 3.53 3.20 -16.88
C GLU A 27 3.71 3.25 -15.36
N LYS A 28 3.51 2.12 -14.65
CA LYS A 28 3.63 2.04 -13.20
C LYS A 28 5.05 2.32 -12.69
N GLN A 29 6.06 2.09 -13.52
CA GLN A 29 7.46 2.36 -13.17
C GLN A 29 7.74 3.85 -12.90
N PHE A 30 6.91 4.76 -13.42
CA PHE A 30 7.06 6.21 -13.24
C PHE A 30 6.23 6.76 -12.07
N LEU A 31 5.55 5.90 -11.33
CA LEU A 31 4.70 6.32 -10.22
C LEU A 31 5.52 6.59 -8.95
N ALA A 32 6.71 5.99 -8.84
CA ALA A 32 7.62 6.20 -7.75
C ALA A 32 8.76 7.17 -8.15
N ASP A 33 8.86 8.29 -7.44
CA ASP A 33 10.01 9.19 -7.46
C ASP A 33 11.13 8.64 -6.55
N GLN A 34 12.39 9.01 -6.82
CA GLN A 34 13.57 8.55 -6.09
C GLN A 34 13.50 8.89 -4.58
N ILE A 35 12.83 9.99 -4.23
CA ILE A 35 12.61 10.39 -2.83
C ILE A 35 11.68 9.44 -2.05
N MET A 36 10.96 8.54 -2.74
CA MET A 36 10.10 7.53 -2.10
C MET A 36 10.82 6.20 -1.84
N ILE A 37 12.14 6.15 -2.02
CA ILE A 37 12.97 5.02 -1.59
C ILE A 37 13.02 5.03 -0.07
N PHE A 38 12.55 3.94 0.54
CA PHE A 38 12.76 3.68 1.95
C PHE A 38 14.13 3.06 2.16
N ASP A 39 14.75 3.32 3.31
CA ASP A 39 15.94 2.61 3.75
C ASP A 39 17.10 2.66 2.71
N ASP A 40 17.30 3.83 2.08
CA ASP A 40 18.30 4.05 1.02
C ASP A 40 19.73 3.75 1.50
N ASP A 41 20.02 4.00 2.78
CA ASP A 41 21.28 3.60 3.41
C ASP A 41 21.10 2.27 4.17
N PRO A 42 21.76 1.17 3.74
CA PRO A 42 21.62 -0.13 4.37
C PRO A 42 22.19 -0.19 5.80
N HIS A 43 23.15 0.68 6.14
CA HIS A 43 23.71 0.75 7.49
C HIS A 43 22.71 1.41 8.45
N GLU A 44 22.10 2.51 8.03
CA GLU A 44 21.07 3.22 8.79
C GLU A 44 19.82 2.36 8.98
N ALA A 45 19.37 1.70 7.90
CA ALA A 45 18.29 0.73 7.92
C ALA A 45 18.54 -0.40 8.93
N SER A 46 19.74 -1.00 8.90
CA SER A 46 20.12 -2.08 9.83
C SER A 46 20.11 -1.60 11.30
N ALA A 47 20.59 -0.39 11.56
CA ALA A 47 20.59 0.19 12.90
C ALA A 47 19.16 0.47 13.40
N ASN A 48 18.32 1.10 12.58
CA ASN A 48 16.91 1.34 12.89
C ASN A 48 16.16 0.05 13.14
N GLU A 49 16.45 -0.96 12.32
CA GLU A 49 15.84 -2.27 12.44
C GLU A 49 16.24 -2.96 13.73
N HIS A 50 17.51 -2.88 14.14
CA HIS A 50 17.96 -3.36 15.44
C HIS A 50 17.22 -2.68 16.60
N VAL A 51 17.11 -1.34 16.55
CA VAL A 51 16.36 -0.57 17.56
C VAL A 51 14.89 -0.97 17.60
N ARG A 52 14.24 -1.13 16.44
CA ARG A 52 12.84 -1.59 16.36
C ARG A 52 12.67 -2.98 16.93
N THR A 53 13.54 -3.95 16.63
CA THR A 53 13.48 -5.31 17.22
C THR A 53 13.52 -5.26 18.73
N ASN A 54 14.44 -4.46 19.29
CA ASN A 54 14.61 -4.37 20.73
C ASN A 54 13.41 -3.72 21.42
N ARG A 55 12.81 -2.71 20.79
CA ARG A 55 11.62 -2.02 21.31
C ARG A 55 10.34 -2.84 21.19
N GLU A 56 10.20 -3.56 20.08
CA GLU A 56 8.98 -4.29 19.72
C GLU A 56 9.10 -5.80 19.93
N GLY A 57 10.13 -6.27 20.63
CA GLY A 57 10.44 -7.69 20.82
C GLY A 57 9.31 -8.53 21.44
N ALA A 58 8.34 -7.92 22.12
CA ALA A 58 7.13 -8.58 22.61
C ALA A 58 6.00 -8.70 21.56
N ALA A 59 6.02 -7.87 20.51
CA ALA A 59 5.02 -7.81 19.44
C ALA A 59 5.40 -8.63 18.18
N GLY A 60 6.55 -9.31 18.21
CA GLY A 60 7.06 -10.06 17.07
C GLY A 60 7.71 -9.15 16.02
N GLY A 61 8.92 -8.64 16.32
CA GLY A 61 9.76 -8.09 15.26
C GLY A 61 10.00 -9.15 14.17
N LYS A 62 9.90 -8.76 12.87
CA LYS A 62 10.31 -9.43 11.60
C LYS A 62 10.91 -10.85 11.69
N GLY A 63 10.21 -11.72 12.38
CA GLY A 63 10.59 -13.09 12.71
C GLY A 63 9.36 -13.98 12.80
N ALA A 64 8.15 -13.42 12.60
CA ALA A 64 7.02 -14.19 12.11
C ALA A 64 7.17 -14.28 10.59
N GLY A 65 7.59 -15.45 10.09
CA GLY A 65 7.67 -15.73 8.67
C GLY A 65 6.32 -15.50 7.99
N GLY A 66 6.18 -14.36 7.32
CA GLY A 66 5.08 -14.05 6.43
C GLY A 66 5.49 -14.43 5.01
N GLY A 67 4.95 -15.54 4.50
CA GLY A 67 5.14 -15.97 3.12
C GLY A 67 4.61 -14.93 2.14
N GLY A 68 5.50 -14.13 1.58
CA GLY A 68 5.27 -13.41 0.33
C GLY A 68 5.90 -14.19 -0.82
N CYS A 69 5.20 -14.31 -1.95
CA CYS A 69 5.81 -14.66 -3.25
C CYS A 69 6.92 -13.62 -3.48
N GLY A 70 8.16 -13.96 -3.16
CA GLY A 70 9.35 -13.15 -3.39
C GLY A 70 9.61 -13.02 -4.88
N CYS A 71 8.73 -12.32 -5.56
CA CYS A 71 8.62 -12.26 -7.00
C CYS A 71 8.88 -10.82 -7.44
N ASN A 72 10.16 -10.47 -7.55
CA ASN A 72 10.68 -9.59 -8.60
C ASN A 72 11.55 -10.44 -9.52
#